data_AF-A0A497AMJ0-F1
#
_entry.id   AF-A0A497AMJ0-F1
#
_cell.length_a   1.000
_cell.length_b   1.000
_cell.length_c   1.000
_cell.angle_alpha   90.00
_cell.angle_beta   90.00
_cell.angle_gamma   90.00
#
_symmetry.space_group_name_H-M   'P 1'
#
loop_
_entity.id
_entity.type
_entity.pdbx_description
1 polymer ?
#
loop_
_entity_poly.entity_id
_entity_poly.type
_entity_poly.pdbx_seq_one_letter_code
_entity_poly.pdbx_strand_id
1 'polypeptide(L)'
;MKKIKPILIMGFCLKGPYRYAKDILENPDIKWINWGYSTEYIHPEVIDQVRNKIIKSGTEVMFAIWKLKEEKKAKLIRKGIIDHIIFKKEYINFTVFLKETVLGFVEFSEVDQYLCRYIDLGG
;
A
#
# COMPACT_ATOMS: atom_id res chain seq x y z
N MET A 1 7.51 19.92 14.08
CA MET A 1 6.81 18.64 13.82
C MET A 1 7.79 17.67 13.19
N LYS A 2 7.91 16.46 13.73
CA LYS A 2 8.86 15.45 13.25
C LYS A 2 8.26 14.89 11.95
N LYS A 3 8.91 15.09 10.80
CA LYS A 3 8.41 14.53 9.52
C LYS A 3 8.26 13.02 9.68
N ILE A 4 7.03 12.53 9.63
CA ILE A 4 6.76 11.10 9.70
C ILE A 4 7.09 10.49 8.35
N LYS A 5 7.95 9.47 8.36
CA LYS A 5 8.35 8.74 7.17
C LYS A 5 7.26 7.73 6.84
N PRO A 6 6.66 7.77 5.63
CA PRO A 6 5.70 6.76 5.22
C PRO A 6 6.35 5.37 5.18
N ILE A 7 5.64 4.38 5.68
CA ILE A 7 6.03 2.97 5.75
C ILE A 7 5.37 2.23 4.59
N LEU A 8 6.19 1.57 3.79
CA LEU A 8 5.75 0.77 2.67
C LEU A 8 5.21 -0.57 3.16
N ILE A 9 3.88 -0.75 3.10
CA ILE A 9 3.23 -2.04 3.37
C ILE A 9 3.21 -2.90 2.10
N MET A 10 2.91 -2.32 0.94
CA MET A 10 2.68 -3.07 -0.32
C MET A 10 3.44 -2.47 -1.50
N GLY A 11 3.96 -3.31 -2.40
CA GLY A 11 4.71 -2.88 -3.58
C GLY A 11 4.23 -3.52 -4.89
N PHE A 12 3.71 -2.73 -5.82
CA PHE A 12 3.34 -3.19 -7.16
C PHE A 12 4.34 -2.69 -8.20
N CYS A 13 4.55 -3.46 -9.27
CA CYS A 13 5.39 -3.05 -10.39
C CYS A 13 4.76 -3.41 -11.74
N LEU A 14 5.02 -2.58 -12.75
CA LEU A 14 4.50 -2.75 -14.11
C LEU A 14 4.95 -4.04 -14.80
N LYS A 15 6.14 -4.55 -14.46
CA LYS A 15 6.77 -5.70 -15.13
C LYS A 15 6.85 -6.95 -14.24
N GLY A 16 6.02 -7.02 -13.20
CA GLY A 16 6.01 -8.16 -12.26
C GLY A 16 4.61 -8.66 -11.93
N PRO A 17 4.49 -9.50 -10.89
CA PRO A 17 3.19 -9.89 -10.38
C PRO A 17 2.40 -8.63 -10.02
N TYR A 18 1.11 -8.61 -10.32
CA TYR A 18 0.22 -7.45 -10.14
C TYR A 18 0.45 -6.26 -11.08
N ARG A 19 0.94 -6.49 -12.31
CA ARG A 19 1.01 -5.45 -13.36
C ARG A 19 -0.31 -4.69 -13.60
N TYR A 20 -1.44 -5.35 -13.36
CA TYR A 20 -2.79 -4.80 -13.47
C TYR A 20 -3.29 -4.08 -12.20
N ALA A 21 -2.47 -3.95 -11.16
CA ALA A 21 -2.88 -3.31 -9.90
C ALA A 21 -3.38 -1.89 -10.11
N LYS A 22 -2.78 -1.14 -11.04
CA LYS A 22 -3.24 0.20 -11.39
C LYS A 22 -4.69 0.19 -11.87
N ASP A 23 -5.00 -0.65 -12.86
CA ASP A 23 -6.35 -0.75 -13.43
C ASP A 23 -7.37 -1.18 -12.38
N ILE A 24 -6.97 -2.12 -11.50
CA ILE A 24 -7.80 -2.56 -10.36
C ILE A 24 -8.09 -1.41 -9.41
N LEU A 25 -7.08 -0.62 -9.07
CA LEU A 25 -7.19 0.48 -8.11
C LEU A 25 -7.96 1.66 -8.70
N GLU A 26 -7.83 1.93 -10.01
CA GLU A 26 -8.57 2.97 -10.71
C GLU A 26 -10.04 2.58 -10.97
N ASN A 27 -10.37 1.28 -11.00
CA ASN A 27 -11.74 0.80 -11.21
C ASN A 27 -12.60 0.95 -9.94
N PRO A 28 -13.62 1.86 -9.92
CA PRO A 28 -14.43 2.11 -8.73
C PRO A 28 -15.33 0.94 -8.32
N ASP A 29 -15.62 -0.01 -9.22
CA ASP A 29 -16.49 -1.16 -8.96
C ASP A 29 -15.79 -2.23 -8.13
N ILE A 30 -14.46 -2.29 -8.17
CA ILE A 30 -13.69 -3.18 -7.32
C ILE A 30 -13.65 -2.61 -5.91
N LYS A 31 -14.10 -3.41 -4.94
CA LYS A 31 -14.20 -3.01 -3.52
C LYS A 31 -13.21 -3.73 -2.61
N TRP A 32 -12.58 -4.81 -3.04
CA TRP A 32 -11.57 -5.52 -2.26
C TRP A 32 -10.38 -5.88 -3.12
N ILE A 33 -9.21 -5.79 -2.52
CA ILE A 33 -7.98 -6.37 -3.04
C ILE A 33 -7.35 -7.23 -1.94
N ASN A 34 -6.86 -8.39 -2.33
CA ASN A 34 -6.10 -9.27 -1.46
C ASN A 34 -4.68 -9.37 -2.00
N TRP A 35 -3.70 -9.37 -1.09
CA TRP A 35 -2.30 -9.50 -1.43
C TRP A 35 -1.54 -10.19 -0.29
N GLY A 36 -0.53 -10.98 -0.63
CA GLY A 36 0.48 -11.38 0.35
C GLY A 36 1.85 -11.60 -0.25
N TYR A 37 2.86 -11.59 0.61
CA TYR A 37 4.25 -11.95 0.29
C TYR A 37 4.82 -12.91 1.33
N SER A 38 5.90 -13.59 0.93
CA SER A 38 6.85 -14.14 1.89
C SER A 38 7.40 -13.00 2.76
N THR A 39 7.52 -13.25 4.06
CA THR A 39 7.96 -12.25 5.03
C THR A 39 9.40 -11.79 4.80
N GLU A 40 10.22 -12.58 4.08
CA GLU A 40 11.58 -12.22 3.70
C GLU A 40 11.65 -11.00 2.75
N TYR A 41 10.57 -10.73 2.01
CA TYR A 41 10.47 -9.62 1.07
C TYR A 41 9.78 -8.39 1.66
N ILE A 42 9.42 -8.43 2.94
CA ILE A 42 8.73 -7.33 3.62
C ILE A 42 9.69 -6.66 4.58
N HIS A 43 9.61 -5.34 4.63
CA HIS A 43 10.41 -4.54 5.55
C HIS A 43 10.14 -4.99 7.00
N PRO A 44 11.18 -5.28 7.82
CA PRO A 44 11.02 -5.81 9.18
C PRO A 44 10.09 -4.96 10.06
N GLU A 45 10.14 -3.63 9.90
CA GLU A 45 9.25 -2.70 10.62
C GLU A 45 7.75 -2.97 10.40
N VAL A 46 7.34 -3.37 9.19
CA VAL A 46 5.94 -3.74 8.92
C VAL A 46 5.57 -5.00 9.69
N ILE A 47 6.47 -5.99 9.70
CA ILE A 47 6.26 -7.25 10.43
C ILE A 47 6.12 -6.96 11.93
N ASP A 48 6.99 -6.12 12.48
CA ASP A 48 6.94 -5.73 13.89
C ASP A 48 5.66 -4.97 14.22
N GLN A 49 5.21 -4.07 13.35
CA GLN A 49 3.95 -3.34 13.56
C GLN A 49 2.71 -4.24 13.48
N VAL A 50 2.71 -5.25 12.61
CA VAL A 50 1.63 -6.26 12.56
C VAL A 50 1.64 -7.13 13.83
N ARG A 51 2.81 -7.61 14.26
CA ARG A 51 2.97 -8.39 15.49
C ARG A 51 2.50 -7.64 16.73
N ASN A 52 2.80 -6.34 16.79
CA ASN A 52 2.41 -5.45 17.87
C ASN A 52 0.99 -4.85 17.71
N LYS A 53 0.21 -5.29 16.70
CA LYS A 53 -1.17 -4.84 16.43
C LYS A 53 -1.30 -3.32 16.23
N ILE A 54 -0.24 -2.67 15.76
CA ILE A 54 -0.25 -1.28 15.31
C ILE A 54 -0.92 -1.23 13.93
N ILE A 55 -0.48 -2.10 13.01
CA ILE A 55 -1.19 -2.40 11.77
C ILE A 55 -2.16 -3.55 12.05
N LYS A 56 -3.46 -3.32 11.87
CA LYS A 56 -4.54 -4.26 12.19
C LYS A 56 -5.77 -4.03 11.31
N SER A 57 -6.80 -4.85 11.49
CA SER A 57 -8.11 -4.57 10.90
C SER A 57 -8.59 -3.17 11.33
N GLY A 58 -9.05 -2.37 10.38
CA GLY A 58 -9.41 -0.97 10.57
C GLY A 58 -8.30 0.04 10.28
N THR A 59 -7.04 -0.39 10.09
CA THR A 59 -5.94 0.51 9.72
C THR A 59 -6.18 1.10 8.33
N GLU A 60 -6.15 2.43 8.22
CA GLU A 60 -6.27 3.12 6.94
C GLU A 60 -4.98 3.02 6.13
N VAL A 61 -5.14 2.86 4.81
CA VAL A 61 -4.02 2.75 3.87
C VAL A 61 -4.30 3.59 2.63
N MET A 62 -3.22 4.01 1.97
CA MET A 62 -3.30 4.74 0.71
C MET A 62 -2.56 4.02 -0.41
N PHE A 63 -3.17 4.03 -1.59
CA PHE A 63 -2.59 3.52 -2.82
C PHE A 63 -2.11 4.68 -3.67
N ALA A 64 -0.79 4.78 -3.86
CA ALA A 64 -0.20 5.86 -4.63
C ALA A 64 0.88 5.37 -5.61
N ILE A 65 0.98 6.06 -6.74
CA ILE A 65 1.95 5.81 -7.81
C ILE A 65 3.11 6.79 -7.70
N TRP A 66 4.32 6.26 -7.71
CA TRP A 66 5.52 7.05 -7.93
C TRP A 66 6.01 6.87 -9.35
N LYS A 67 6.41 7.97 -9.98
CA LYS A 67 7.21 7.92 -11.19
C LYS A 67 8.66 7.62 -10.80
N LEU A 68 9.29 6.68 -11.51
CA LEU A 68 10.71 6.40 -11.35
C LEU A 68 11.52 7.70 -11.53
N LYS A 69 12.55 7.92 -10.69
CA LYS A 69 13.37 9.15 -10.65
C LYS A 69 12.65 10.42 -10.15
N GLU A 70 11.35 10.37 -9.86
CA GLU A 70 10.57 11.47 -9.27
C GLU A 70 10.03 11.08 -7.88
N GLU A 71 10.90 10.56 -7.00
CA GLU A 71 10.51 9.99 -5.71
C GLU A 71 9.81 10.97 -4.74
N LYS A 72 9.92 12.28 -5.02
CA LYS A 72 9.29 13.35 -4.24
C LYS A 72 7.82 13.59 -4.61
N LYS A 73 7.30 12.97 -5.67
CA LYS A 73 5.92 13.17 -6.13
C LYS A 73 5.19 11.83 -6.26
N ALA A 74 4.11 11.68 -5.49
CA ALA A 74 3.22 10.54 -5.54
C ALA A 74 1.85 10.98 -6.06
N LYS A 75 1.29 10.26 -7.03
CA LYS A 75 -0.12 10.41 -7.44
C LYS A 75 -0.95 9.46 -6.59
N LEU A 76 -1.84 9.98 -5.76
CA LEU A 76 -2.81 9.14 -5.06
C LEU A 76 -3.81 8.59 -6.08
N ILE A 77 -4.14 7.31 -5.94
CA ILE A 77 -5.18 6.65 -6.73
C ILE A 77 -6.42 6.45 -5.85
N ARG A 78 -6.22 5.89 -4.66
CA ARG A 78 -7.31 5.34 -3.86
C ARG A 78 -6.95 5.24 -2.39
N LYS A 79 -7.95 5.36 -1.53
CA LYS A 79 -7.84 5.04 -0.10
C LYS A 79 -8.45 3.67 0.18
N GLY A 80 -8.02 3.04 1.27
CA GLY A 80 -8.59 1.78 1.72
C GLY A 80 -8.47 1.60 3.23
N ILE A 81 -9.08 0.52 3.71
CA ILE A 81 -8.95 0.03 5.08
C ILE A 81 -8.49 -1.43 5.01
N ILE A 82 -7.50 -1.79 5.82
CA ILE A 82 -7.17 -3.20 6.03
C ILE A 82 -8.37 -3.87 6.70
N ASP A 83 -8.98 -4.79 6.00
CA ASP A 83 -10.13 -5.56 6.47
C ASP A 83 -9.65 -6.76 7.28
N HIS A 84 -8.68 -7.50 6.74
CA HIS A 84 -8.13 -8.68 7.37
C HIS A 84 -6.62 -8.82 7.16
N ILE A 85 -5.93 -9.40 8.16
CA ILE A 85 -4.51 -9.74 8.09
C ILE A 85 -4.35 -11.21 8.48
N ILE A 86 -3.72 -11.99 7.61
CA ILE A 86 -3.27 -13.34 7.93
C ILE A 86 -1.76 -13.28 8.05
N PHE A 87 -1.23 -13.56 9.24
CA PHE A 87 0.20 -13.66 9.48
C PHE A 87 0.54 -15.08 9.96
N LYS A 88 1.28 -15.81 9.12
CA LYS A 88 1.86 -17.11 9.43
C LYS A 88 3.37 -17.00 9.26
N LYS A 89 4.14 -17.84 9.96
CA LYS A 89 5.59 -17.71 10.17
C LYS A 89 6.39 -17.05 9.02
N GLU A 90 6.20 -17.50 7.79
CA GLU A 90 6.93 -17.05 6.60
C GLU A 90 6.08 -16.27 5.59
N TYR A 91 4.82 -15.98 5.92
CA TYR A 91 3.87 -15.39 4.98
C TYR A 91 2.93 -14.41 5.67
N ILE A 92 2.73 -13.26 5.05
CA ILE A 92 1.71 -12.31 5.46
C ILE A 92 0.81 -11.96 4.28
N ASN A 93 -0.48 -11.85 4.57
CA ASN A 93 -1.51 -11.47 3.63
C ASN A 93 -2.39 -10.40 4.24
N PHE A 94 -2.75 -9.42 3.42
CA PHE A 94 -3.66 -8.36 3.77
C PHE A 94 -4.80 -8.33 2.76
N THR A 95 -6.01 -8.31 3.28
CA THR A 95 -7.20 -7.95 2.53
C THR A 95 -7.50 -6.51 2.82
N VAL A 96 -7.67 -5.69 1.78
CA VAL A 96 -7.96 -4.27 1.89
C VAL A 96 -9.28 -3.99 1.22
N PHE A 97 -10.20 -3.39 1.98
CA PHE A 97 -11.40 -2.77 1.45
C PHE A 97 -11.05 -1.42 0.80
N LEU A 98 -11.40 -1.26 -0.47
CA LEU A 98 -11.13 -0.09 -1.27
C LEU A 98 -12.28 0.91 -1.17
N LYS A 99 -11.98 2.11 -0.67
CA LYS A 99 -12.91 3.24 -0.57
C LYS A 99 -13.00 3.98 -1.92
N GLU A 100 -13.30 5.27 -1.87
CA GLU A 100 -13.36 6.19 -3.00
C GLU A 100 -12.01 6.36 -3.71
N THR A 101 -12.09 6.52 -5.04
CA THR A 101 -10.99 6.94 -5.88
C THR A 101 -10.71 8.41 -5.60
N VAL A 102 -9.46 8.75 -5.29
CA VAL A 102 -9.05 10.13 -5.02
C VAL A 102 -8.07 10.53 -6.10
N LEU A 103 -8.49 11.41 -7.02
CA LEU A 103 -7.61 11.94 -8.06
C LEU A 103 -6.90 13.19 -7.53
N GLY A 104 -5.62 13.06 -7.18
CA GLY A 104 -4.81 14.18 -6.69
C GLY A 104 -3.36 13.82 -6.36
N PHE A 105 -2.61 14.83 -5.91
CA PHE A 105 -1.28 14.68 -5.31
C PHE A 105 -1.41 14.75 -3.79
N VAL A 106 -0.65 13.93 -3.06
CA VAL A 106 -0.67 13.92 -1.58
C VAL A 106 0.68 14.37 -1.06
N GLU A 107 0.67 15.39 -0.20
CA GLU A 107 1.72 15.58 0.79
C GLU A 107 1.42 14.68 1.98
N PHE A 108 2.32 13.75 2.30
CA PHE A 108 2.10 12.78 3.39
C PHE A 108 1.96 13.49 4.74
N SER A 109 0.87 13.25 5.44
CA SER A 109 0.66 13.70 6.81
C SER A 109 1.03 12.63 7.85
N GLU A 110 0.99 12.99 9.14
CA GLU A 110 1.32 12.08 10.24
C GLU A 110 0.35 10.89 10.39
N VAL A 111 -0.86 10.95 9.84
CA VAL A 111 -1.85 9.84 9.86
C VAL A 111 -1.79 8.97 8.60
N ASP A 112 -1.05 9.40 7.58
CA ASP A 112 -0.94 8.79 6.25
C ASP A 112 0.26 7.82 6.14
N GLN A 113 0.63 7.19 7.24
CA GLN A 113 1.92 6.50 7.40
C GLN A 113 2.03 5.19 6.61
N TYR A 114 0.96 4.70 5.98
CA TYR A 114 0.88 3.34 5.47
C TYR A 114 0.60 3.30 3.97
N LEU A 115 1.63 2.93 3.22
CA LEU A 115 1.65 3.03 1.77
C LEU A 115 1.55 1.69 1.07
N CYS A 116 0.70 1.67 0.05
CA CYS A 116 0.73 0.70 -1.01
C CYS A 116 1.30 1.39 -2.26
N ARG A 117 2.59 1.19 -2.53
CA ARG A 117 3.32 1.84 -3.61
C ARG A 117 3.17 1.06 -4.90
N TYR A 118 2.80 1.74 -5.97
CA TYR A 118 2.97 1.27 -7.33
C TYR A 118 4.18 1.98 -7.97
N ILE A 119 5.12 1.22 -8.52
CA ILE A 119 6.28 1.75 -9.26
C ILE A 119 6.04 1.58 -10.75
N ASP A 120 5.86 2.71 -11.43
CA ASP A 120 5.88 2.78 -12.88
C ASP A 120 7.35 2.77 -13.33
N LEU A 121 7.77 1.65 -13.93
CA LEU A 121 9.14 1.43 -14.38
C LEU A 121 9.48 2.08 -15.72
N GLY A 122 8.58 2.85 -16.36
CA GLY A 122 8.82 3.70 -17.53
C GLY A 122 9.76 3.13 -18.60
N GLY A 123 9.20 2.70 -19.73
CA GLY A 123 9.97 2.55 -20.97
C GLY A 123 10.46 3.90 -21.49
#